data_AF-A0A936SM25-F1
#
_entry.id   AF-A0A936SM25-F1
#
_cell.length_a   1.000
_cell.length_b   1.000
_cell.length_c   1.000
_cell.angle_alpha   90.00
_cell.angle_beta   90.00
_cell.angle_gamma   90.00
#
_symmetry.space_group_name_H-M   'P 1'
#
loop_
_entity.id
_entity.type
_entity.pdbx_description
1 polymer ?
#
loop_
_entity_poly.entity_id
_entity_poly.type
_entity_poly.pdbx_seq_one_letter_code
_entity_poly.pdbx_strand_id
1 'polypeptide(L)' 'MAELQKQSEGPQASLERAYLEQYLHGLGHSLESLKQLPEEQAHQLMRAASLYASAKLSQVEATSHLVEEMHGGAHPV' A
#
# COMPACT_ATOMS: atom_id res chain seq x y z
N MET A 1 -20.74 -12.00 -0.48
CA MET A 1 -19.40 -11.92 0.12
C MET A 1 -18.37 -12.44 -0.89
N ALA A 2 -18.03 -11.67 -1.94
CA ALA A 2 -16.87 -11.92 -2.82
C ALA A 2 -16.87 -10.93 -4.01
N GLU A 3 -16.50 -9.66 -3.81
CA GLU A 3 -16.24 -8.75 -4.95
C GLU A 3 -14.98 -7.89 -4.79
N LEU A 4 -14.09 -8.19 -3.84
CA LEU A 4 -12.84 -7.45 -3.65
C LEU A 4 -11.64 -8.11 -4.35
N GLN A 5 -11.77 -8.43 -5.65
CA GLN A 5 -10.67 -9.02 -6.43
C GLN A 5 -10.42 -8.36 -7.79
N LYS A 6 -10.79 -7.09 -8.00
CA LYS A 6 -10.59 -6.46 -9.31
C LYS A 6 -10.19 -4.98 -9.27
N GLN A 7 -9.05 -4.68 -8.64
CA GLN A 7 -8.32 -3.42 -8.86
C GLN A 7 -6.86 -3.70 -9.21
N SER A 8 -6.62 -4.58 -10.17
CA SER A 8 -5.25 -4.94 -10.56
C SER A 8 -4.56 -3.92 -11.48
N GLU A 9 -5.22 -2.82 -11.92
CA GLU A 9 -4.63 -1.85 -12.87
C GLU A 9 -5.09 -0.39 -12.62
N GLY A 10 -5.38 -0.02 -11.36
CA GLY A 10 -5.71 1.36 -10.97
C GLY A 10 -4.55 2.10 -10.32
N PRO A 11 -4.64 3.44 -10.10
CA PRO A 11 -3.63 4.22 -9.36
C PRO A 11 -3.29 3.64 -7.97
N GLN A 12 -4.21 2.87 -7.39
CA GLN A 12 -4.04 2.14 -6.15
C GLN A 12 -3.01 1.01 -6.25
N ALA A 13 -2.95 0.29 -7.38
CA ALA A 13 -1.96 -0.75 -7.63
C ALA A 13 -0.54 -0.17 -7.82
N SER A 14 -0.45 1.02 -8.41
CA SER A 14 0.81 1.77 -8.51
C SER A 14 1.30 2.25 -7.14
N LEU A 15 0.40 2.74 -6.29
CA LEU A 15 0.70 3.13 -4.91
C LEU A 15 1.12 1.93 -4.05
N GLU A 16 0.42 0.80 -4.18
CA GLU A 16 0.77 -0.42 -3.45
C GLU A 16 2.19 -0.87 -3.80
N ARG A 17 2.56 -0.87 -5.09
CA ARG A 17 3.93 -1.15 -5.55
C ARG A 17 4.94 -0.17 -4.98
N ALA A 18 4.63 1.12 -4.99
CA ALA A 18 5.52 2.14 -4.42
C ALA A 18 5.79 1.89 -2.92
N TYR A 19 4.77 1.53 -2.14
CA TYR A 19 4.95 1.19 -0.72
C TYR A 19 5.73 -0.11 -0.51
N LEU A 20 5.49 -1.12 -1.35
CA LEU A 20 6.24 -2.38 -1.37
C LEU A 20 7.73 -2.10 -1.61
N GLU A 21 8.05 -1.33 -2.65
CA GLU A 21 9.42 -0.95 -2.99
C GLU A 21 10.05 -0.11 -1.87
N GLN A 22 9.31 0.83 -1.28
CA GLN A 22 9.79 1.63 -0.15
C GLN A 22 10.13 0.77 1.08
N TYR A 23 9.29 -0.21 1.41
CA TYR A 23 9.53 -1.12 2.53
C TYR A 23 10.79 -1.95 2.31
N LEU A 24 10.95 -2.50 1.10
CA LEU A 24 12.14 -3.26 0.72
C LEU A 24 13.39 -2.37 0.77
N HIS A 25 13.32 -1.16 0.23
CA HIS A 25 14.44 -0.21 0.25
C HIS A 25 14.87 0.14 1.67
N GLY A 26 13.92 0.28 2.60
CA GLY A 26 14.20 0.52 4.02
C GLY A 26 14.96 -0.63 4.69
N LEU A 27 14.84 -1.85 4.14
CA LEU A 27 15.60 -3.03 4.57
C LEU A 27 16.90 -3.23 3.77
N GLY A 28 17.20 -2.36 2.81
CA GLY A 28 18.33 -2.52 1.89
C GLY A 28 18.12 -3.57 0.81
N HIS A 29 16.87 -3.99 0.58
CA HIS A 29 16.51 -4.95 -0.45
C HIS A 29 15.73 -4.29 -1.60
N SER A 30 15.76 -4.93 -2.76
CA SER A 30 14.92 -4.58 -3.92
C SER A 30 14.17 -5.81 -4.40
N LEU A 31 13.12 -5.63 -5.21
CA LEU A 31 12.38 -6.73 -5.82
C LEU A 31 13.31 -7.73 -6.56
N GLU A 32 14.38 -7.23 -7.16
CA GLU A 32 15.42 -8.06 -7.79
C GLU A 32 16.26 -8.83 -6.78
N SER A 33 16.63 -8.21 -5.67
CA SER A 33 17.37 -8.86 -4.58
C SER A 33 16.54 -9.98 -3.93
N LEU A 34 15.22 -9.80 -3.82
CA LEU A 34 14.32 -10.86 -3.34
C LEU A 34 14.39 -12.13 -4.18
N LYS A 35 14.58 -12.01 -5.50
CA LYS A 35 14.71 -13.19 -6.39
C LYS A 35 16.00 -13.98 -6.14
N GLN A 36 16.99 -13.36 -5.49
CA GLN A 36 18.25 -14.00 -5.13
C GLN A 36 18.25 -14.55 -3.71
N LEU A 37 17.20 -14.25 -2.92
CA LEU A 37 17.03 -14.78 -1.58
C LEU A 37 16.37 -16.17 -1.60
N PRO A 38 16.53 -16.95 -0.51
CA PRO A 38 15.79 -18.19 -0.34
C PRO A 38 14.28 -17.93 -0.45
N GLU A 39 13.56 -18.87 -1.06
CA GLU A 39 12.12 -18.73 -1.32
C GLU A 39 11.33 -18.39 -0.05
N GLU A 40 11.68 -19.03 1.08
CA GLU A 40 11.06 -18.73 2.38
C GLU A 40 11.29 -17.29 2.83
N GLN A 41 12.51 -16.77 2.68
CA GLN A 41 12.87 -15.42 3.07
C GLN A 41 12.21 -14.39 2.15
N ALA A 42 12.20 -14.65 0.85
CA ALA A 42 11.51 -13.83 -0.14
C ALA A 42 10.00 -13.78 0.13
N HIS A 43 9.39 -14.91 0.48
CA HIS A 43 7.97 -14.98 0.87
C HIS A 43 7.67 -14.19 2.13
N GLN A 44 8.52 -14.29 3.16
CA GLN A 44 8.35 -13.51 4.39
C GLN A 44 8.45 -12.01 4.12
N LEU A 45 9.42 -11.58 3.31
CA LEU A 45 9.60 -10.17 2.95
C LEU A 45 8.44 -9.65 2.10
N MET A 46 7.99 -10.42 1.10
CA MET A 46 6.79 -10.09 0.30
C MET A 46 5.56 -9.94 1.17
N ARG A 47 5.34 -10.88 2.11
CA ARG A 47 4.18 -10.84 3.02
C ARG A 47 4.24 -9.60 3.92
N ALA A 48 5.41 -9.29 4.49
CA ALA A 48 5.58 -8.11 5.34
C ALA A 48 5.38 -6.80 4.55
N ALA A 49 5.94 -6.72 3.35
CA ALA A 49 5.81 -5.57 2.48
C ALA A 49 4.36 -5.36 2.01
N SER A 50 3.63 -6.43 1.70
CA SER A 50 2.20 -6.39 1.36
C SER A 50 1.37 -5.87 2.54
N LEU A 51 1.60 -6.38 3.75
CA LEU A 51 0.96 -5.87 4.98
C LEU A 51 1.24 -4.38 5.21
N TYR A 52 2.48 -3.96 5.00
CA TYR A 52 2.88 -2.56 5.11
C TYR A 52 2.14 -1.68 4.08
N ALA A 53 2.07 -2.12 2.83
CA ALA A 53 1.39 -1.40 1.77
C ALA A 53 -0.12 -1.26 2.05
N SER A 54 -0.79 -2.34 2.46
CA SER A 54 -2.21 -2.30 2.84
C SER A 54 -2.46 -1.36 4.04
N ALA A 55 -1.59 -1.40 5.05
CA ALA A 55 -1.70 -0.50 6.20
C ALA A 55 -1.52 0.97 5.81
N LYS A 56 -0.61 1.27 4.86
CA LYS A 56 -0.40 2.63 4.35
C LYS A 56 -1.54 3.12 3.48
N LEU A 57 -2.07 2.29 2.60
CA LEU A 57 -3.26 2.60 1.81
C LEU A 57 -4.45 2.92 2.72
N SER A 58 -4.71 2.08 3.72
CA SER A 58 -5.81 2.28 4.66
C SER A 58 -5.65 3.57 5.49
N GLN A 59 -4.41 3.94 5.85
CA GLN A 59 -4.12 5.24 6.49
C GLN A 59 -4.39 6.44 5.56
N VAL A 60 -4.01 6.32 4.29
CA VAL A 60 -4.25 7.37 3.28
C VAL A 60 -5.75 7.55 3.08
N GLU A 61 -6.51 6.46 2.93
CA GLU A 61 -7.97 6.51 2.83
C GLU A 61 -8.59 7.17 4.08
N ALA A 62 -8.21 6.75 5.28
CA ALA A 62 -8.72 7.35 6.53
C ALA A 62 -8.41 8.85 6.64
N THR A 63 -7.23 9.28 6.18
CA THR A 63 -6.83 10.70 6.22
C THR A 63 -7.54 11.52 5.16
N SER A 64 -7.73 10.97 3.96
CA SER A 64 -8.48 11.62 2.88
C SER A 64 -9.92 11.88 3.30
N HIS A 65 -10.60 10.87 3.87
CA HIS A 65 -11.95 11.02 4.39
C HIS A 65 -12.05 12.12 5.46
N LEU A 66 -11.07 12.20 6.37
CA LEU A 66 -11.03 13.25 7.39
C LEU A 66 -10.83 14.65 6.78
N VAL A 67 -9.97 14.80 5.78
CA VAL A 67 -9.74 16.09 5.10
C VAL A 67 -10.98 16.51 4.30
N GLU A 68 -11.68 15.58 3.67
CA GLU A 68 -12.94 15.85 2.96
C GLU A 68 -14.04 16.32 3.92
N GLU A 69 -14.17 15.70 5.09
CA GLU A 69 -15.12 16.15 6.12
C GLU A 69 -14.77 17.55 6.66
N MET A 70 -13.49 17.89 6.76
CA MET A 70 -13.04 19.22 7.22
C MET A 70 -13.26 20.35 6.19
N HIS A 71 -13.30 20.04 4.89
CA HIS A 71 -13.54 21.03 3.82
C HIS A 71 -15.03 21.17 3.42
N GLY A 72 -15.92 20.28 3.87
CA GLY A 72 -17.36 20.35 3.63
C GLY A 72 -18.15 21.25 4.59
N GLY A 73 -17.49 21.85 5.58
CA GLY A 73 -18.11 22.68 6.63
C GLY A 73 -18.19 24.19 6.34
N ALA A 74 -18.07 24.64 5.09
CA ALA A 74 -18.33 26.03 4.75
C ALA A 74 -19.84 26.23 4.54
N HIS A 75 -20.50 26.66 5.62
CA HIS A 75 -21.86 27.19 5.63
C HIS A 75 -22.00 28.30 4.58
N PRO A 76 -23.06 28.31 3.76
CA PRO A 76 -23.63 29.54 3.25
C PRO A 76 -24.84 29.95 4.11
N VAL A 77 -24.72 31.13 4.72
CA VAL A 77 -25.81 31.92 5.31
C VAL A 77 -26.72 32.51 4.24
#